data_AF-A0A7D9HTV7-F1
#
_entry.id   AF-A0A7D9HTV7-F1
#
_cell.length_a   1.000
_cell.length_b   1.000
_cell.length_c   1.000
_cell.angle_alpha   90.00
_cell.angle_beta   90.00
_cell.angle_gamma   90.00
#
_symmetry.space_group_name_H-M   'P 1'
#
loop_
_entity.id
_entity.type
_entity.pdbx_description
1 polymer ?
#
loop_
_entity_poly.entity_id
_entity_poly.type
_entity_poly.pdbx_seq_one_letter_code
_entity_poly.pdbx_strand_id
1 'polypeptide(L)'
;MKFFGMKTVEHKLSINAAIPDEIKEATTTVKQEFLHKVIKQFLSAFVINENVYKTQRENVSALDKWEICQRSQTLTADGKYPCRYPGCESSYVYDGASRRRHEMSHNLQEPILVSAHEEEEDEHEMHDDIYNYHCSLMNMALLLRNFNDATREGDGSTKYALESLYQLFQFHALLTPREAERLTWNRSVNNRGGAGNNVPCDLDLEHDNHLYKEMCRGLGANLTCSSITRISNAFFACKEVIKKLDSEINIKSTSGEHMH
;
A
#
# COMPACT_ATOMS: atom_id res chain seq x y z
N MET A 1 25.08 27.66 16.15
CA MET A 1 24.21 28.82 16.43
C MET A 1 23.38 28.53 17.68
N LYS A 2 22.83 29.54 18.38
CA LYS A 2 21.82 29.31 19.42
C LYS A 2 20.43 29.29 18.76
N PHE A 3 19.88 28.11 18.52
CA PHE A 3 18.62 27.95 17.80
C PHE A 3 17.47 28.59 18.58
N PHE A 4 16.95 29.71 18.08
CA PHE A 4 15.81 30.45 18.64
C PHE A 4 15.88 30.71 20.17
N GLY A 5 17.11 30.93 20.68
CA GLY A 5 17.40 31.14 22.10
C GLY A 5 17.36 29.90 22.99
N MET A 6 16.98 28.73 22.46
CA MET A 6 16.88 27.47 23.21
C MET A 6 18.25 26.96 23.66
N LYS A 7 18.25 26.22 24.78
CA LYS A 7 19.42 25.50 25.34
C LYS A 7 19.16 24.01 25.54
N THR A 8 17.90 23.63 25.77
CA THR A 8 17.40 22.27 26.02
C THR A 8 16.05 22.11 25.33
N VAL A 9 15.58 20.87 25.14
CA VAL A 9 14.32 20.55 24.45
C VAL A 9 13.09 21.16 25.16
N GLU A 10 13.10 21.16 26.49
CA GLU A 10 12.04 21.74 27.35
C GLU A 10 11.95 23.27 27.27
N HIS A 11 12.97 23.95 26.76
CA HIS A 11 13.05 25.41 26.82
C HIS A 11 12.15 26.06 25.76
N LYS A 12 11.10 26.76 26.19
CA LYS A 12 10.20 27.48 25.28
C LYS A 12 10.96 28.42 24.33
N LEU A 13 10.50 28.45 23.08
CA LEU A 13 11.05 29.25 21.98
C LEU A 13 11.04 30.75 22.31
N SER A 14 12.18 31.42 22.14
CA SER A 14 12.25 32.89 22.24
C SER A 14 11.98 33.51 20.88
N ILE A 15 10.79 34.10 20.74
CA ILE A 15 10.31 34.76 19.49
C ILE A 15 11.27 35.89 19.06
N ASN A 16 12.01 36.49 19.99
CA ASN A 16 12.92 37.60 19.75
C ASN A 16 14.30 37.18 19.19
N ALA A 17 14.49 35.93 18.77
CA ALA A 17 15.74 35.46 18.20
C ALA A 17 15.91 35.94 16.74
N ALA A 18 16.86 36.85 16.52
CA ALA A 18 17.05 37.50 15.22
C ALA A 18 17.52 36.54 14.10
N ILE A 19 16.76 36.54 12.99
CA ILE A 19 17.22 36.07 11.68
C ILE A 19 18.28 37.07 11.16
N PRO A 20 19.40 36.62 10.53
CA PRO A 20 20.39 37.52 9.95
C PRO A 20 19.77 38.47 8.91
N ASP A 21 20.15 39.74 8.94
CA ASP A 21 19.56 40.79 8.09
C ASP A 21 19.77 40.53 6.59
N GLU A 22 20.95 40.00 6.23
CA GLU A 22 21.31 39.50 4.89
C GLU A 22 20.25 38.57 4.27
N ILE A 23 19.52 37.82 5.10
CA ILE A 23 18.53 36.83 4.69
C ILE A 23 17.11 37.41 4.67
N LYS A 24 16.88 38.56 5.33
CA LYS A 24 15.59 39.28 5.25
C LYS A 24 15.38 39.86 3.85
N GLU A 25 16.44 40.34 3.22
CA GLU A 25 16.42 40.96 1.89
C GLU A 25 16.66 39.95 0.73
N ALA A 26 17.08 38.72 1.04
CA ALA A 26 17.37 37.67 0.05
C ALA A 26 16.15 37.18 -0.77
N THR A 27 16.40 36.45 -1.86
CA THR A 27 15.37 35.83 -2.72
C THR A 27 14.69 34.63 -2.06
N THR A 28 13.51 34.25 -2.55
CA THR A 28 12.68 33.17 -1.98
C THR A 28 13.42 31.83 -1.89
N THR A 29 14.17 31.45 -2.93
CA THR A 29 14.93 30.19 -2.95
C THR A 29 16.03 30.19 -1.87
N VAL A 30 16.78 31.28 -1.73
CA VAL A 30 17.83 31.41 -0.69
C VAL A 30 17.22 31.39 0.72
N LYS A 31 16.04 32.00 0.90
CA LYS A 31 15.26 31.92 2.15
C LYS A 31 14.81 30.49 2.45
N GLN A 32 14.38 29.72 1.45
CA GLN A 32 14.01 28.31 1.60
C GLN A 32 15.22 27.43 1.91
N GLU A 33 16.34 27.56 1.19
CA GLU A 33 17.58 26.83 1.44
C GLU A 33 18.13 27.10 2.85
N PHE A 34 18.10 28.36 3.30
CA PHE A 34 18.44 28.71 4.67
C PHE A 34 17.49 28.06 5.68
N LEU A 35 16.18 28.12 5.45
CA LEU A 35 15.18 27.50 6.33
C LEU A 35 15.38 25.98 6.43
N HIS A 36 15.56 25.27 5.30
CA HIS A 36 15.87 23.84 5.28
C HIS A 36 17.18 23.52 6.00
N LYS A 37 18.22 24.35 5.84
CA LYS A 37 19.51 24.20 6.54
C LYS A 37 19.37 24.38 8.05
N VAL A 38 18.62 25.39 8.51
CA VAL A 38 18.37 25.65 9.93
C VAL A 38 17.48 24.57 10.54
N ILE A 39 16.40 24.16 9.86
CA ILE A 39 15.52 23.07 10.32
C ILE A 39 16.30 21.75 10.40
N LYS A 40 17.08 21.39 9.38
CA LYS A 40 17.91 20.17 9.41
C LYS A 40 18.86 20.17 10.60
N GLN A 41 19.57 21.28 10.84
CA GLN A 41 20.47 21.41 11.98
C GLN A 41 19.74 21.41 13.33
N PHE A 42 18.54 22.00 13.43
CA PHE A 42 17.71 21.97 14.62
C PHE A 42 17.21 20.56 14.95
N LEU A 43 16.67 19.85 13.95
CA LEU A 43 16.21 18.47 14.08
C LEU A 43 17.36 17.57 14.53
N SER A 44 18.53 17.63 13.88
CA SER A 44 19.72 16.87 14.29
C SER A 44 20.30 17.24 15.66
N ALA A 45 19.94 18.40 16.25
CA ALA A 45 20.47 18.85 17.54
C ALA A 45 19.51 18.64 18.73
N PHE A 46 18.19 18.60 18.49
CA PHE A 46 17.18 18.58 19.56
C PHE A 46 16.06 17.56 19.41
N VAL A 47 15.92 16.89 18.25
CA VAL A 47 14.77 16.00 17.96
C VAL A 47 15.22 14.60 17.55
N ILE A 48 16.19 14.50 16.64
CA ILE A 48 16.73 13.23 16.15
C ILE A 48 17.85 12.80 17.11
N ASN A 49 17.51 12.02 18.13
CA ASN A 49 18.51 11.37 18.99
C ASN A 49 19.31 10.35 18.15
N GLU A 50 20.62 10.60 18.00
CA GLU A 50 21.49 9.79 17.12
C GLU A 50 21.55 8.31 17.52
N ASN A 51 21.40 8.00 18.81
CA ASN A 51 21.45 6.64 19.32
C ASN A 51 20.15 5.86 19.02
N VAL A 52 18.99 6.52 19.16
CA VAL A 52 17.66 5.92 18.90
C VAL A 52 17.47 5.60 17.42
N TYR A 53 18.03 6.44 16.54
CA TYR A 53 17.88 6.30 15.09
C TYR A 53 19.12 5.70 14.39
N LYS A 54 20.01 5.02 15.13
CA LYS A 54 21.26 4.50 14.58
C LYS A 54 21.02 3.34 13.60
N THR A 55 20.31 2.30 14.04
CA THR A 55 20.05 1.07 13.27
C THR A 55 19.33 1.36 11.95
N GLN A 56 18.36 2.28 11.99
CA GLN A 56 17.59 2.75 10.84
C GLN A 56 18.49 3.40 9.78
N ARG A 57 19.48 4.22 10.18
CA ARG A 57 20.47 4.80 9.24
C ARG A 57 21.40 3.75 8.64
N GLU A 58 21.84 2.78 9.45
CA GLU A 58 22.75 1.72 9.00
C GLU A 58 22.05 0.78 7.99
N ASN A 59 20.77 0.42 8.23
CA ASN A 59 19.91 -0.30 7.29
C ASN A 59 19.74 0.44 5.96
N VAL A 60 19.34 1.72 5.98
CA VAL A 60 19.14 2.52 4.76
C VAL A 60 20.44 2.60 3.96
N SER A 61 21.58 2.81 4.62
CA SER A 61 22.88 2.84 3.96
C SER A 61 23.34 1.47 3.43
N ALA A 62 22.78 0.35 3.90
CA ALA A 62 23.02 -0.98 3.34
C ALA A 62 22.20 -1.21 2.07
N LEU A 63 20.90 -0.84 2.08
CA LEU A 63 20.01 -0.87 0.91
C LEU A 63 20.56 -0.03 -0.25
N ASP A 64 20.91 1.23 0.00
CA ASP A 64 21.42 2.17 -1.02
C ASP A 64 22.61 1.56 -1.78
N LYS A 65 23.55 0.94 -1.06
CA LYS A 65 24.76 0.33 -1.65
C LYS A 65 24.43 -0.90 -2.48
N TRP A 66 23.52 -1.76 -2.02
CA TRP A 66 23.10 -2.93 -2.78
C TRP A 66 22.33 -2.53 -4.05
N GLU A 67 21.41 -1.57 -3.97
CA GLU A 67 20.65 -1.13 -5.14
C GLU A 67 21.54 -0.46 -6.19
N ILE A 68 22.54 0.33 -5.78
CA ILE A 68 23.54 0.90 -6.68
C ILE A 68 24.28 -0.22 -7.44
N CYS A 69 24.78 -1.25 -6.74
CA CYS A 69 25.47 -2.39 -7.36
C CYS A 69 24.56 -3.17 -8.33
N GLN A 70 23.27 -3.31 -8.02
CA GLN A 70 22.26 -3.95 -8.86
C GLN A 70 21.91 -3.12 -10.11
N ARG A 71 21.97 -1.78 -10.02
CA ARG A 71 21.71 -0.86 -11.14
C ARG A 71 22.94 -0.65 -12.03
N SER A 72 24.15 -0.84 -11.53
CA SER A 72 25.42 -0.61 -12.27
C SER A 72 25.94 -1.82 -13.06
N GLN A 73 25.08 -2.80 -13.39
CA GLN A 73 25.50 -4.05 -14.01
C GLN A 73 25.76 -3.92 -15.52
N THR A 74 26.82 -4.54 -16.03
CA THR A 74 27.20 -4.50 -17.45
C THR A 74 26.27 -5.34 -18.33
N LEU A 75 25.92 -4.80 -19.51
CA LEU A 75 25.17 -5.51 -20.56
C LEU A 75 25.99 -6.69 -21.15
N THR A 76 25.30 -7.64 -21.76
CA THR A 76 25.94 -8.66 -22.62
C THR A 76 26.43 -8.04 -23.94
N ALA A 77 27.24 -8.78 -24.70
CA ALA A 77 27.77 -8.33 -25.99
C ALA A 77 26.68 -7.90 -27.01
N ASP A 78 25.48 -8.49 -26.92
CA ASP A 78 24.30 -8.15 -27.72
C ASP A 78 23.60 -6.84 -27.28
N GLY A 79 24.12 -6.14 -26.26
CA GLY A 79 23.47 -4.98 -25.64
C GLY A 79 22.25 -5.32 -24.78
N LYS A 80 22.08 -6.58 -24.38
CA LYS A 80 20.96 -7.05 -23.55
C LYS A 80 21.33 -7.06 -22.07
N TYR A 81 20.34 -6.88 -21.20
CA TYR A 81 20.48 -7.00 -19.75
C TYR A 81 20.51 -8.49 -19.37
N PRO A 82 21.61 -9.03 -18.81
CA PRO A 82 21.66 -10.42 -18.33
C PRO A 82 20.82 -10.57 -17.06
N CYS A 83 20.43 -11.81 -16.72
CA CYS A 83 19.86 -12.12 -15.41
C CYS A 83 20.85 -11.71 -14.29
N ARG A 84 20.35 -11.11 -13.21
CA ARG A 84 21.15 -10.75 -12.02
C ARG A 84 21.70 -11.97 -11.27
N TYR A 85 21.15 -13.18 -11.49
CA TYR A 85 21.51 -14.37 -10.73
C TYR A 85 22.80 -15.05 -11.24
N PRO A 86 23.77 -15.37 -10.36
CA PRO A 86 25.01 -16.03 -10.76
C PRO A 86 24.79 -17.35 -11.51
N GLY A 87 25.34 -17.45 -12.71
CA GLY A 87 25.25 -18.66 -13.54
C GLY A 87 23.96 -18.80 -14.37
N CYS A 88 23.09 -17.78 -14.43
CA CYS A 88 21.94 -17.79 -15.34
C CYS A 88 22.24 -17.07 -16.66
N GLU A 89 22.08 -17.77 -17.79
CA GLU A 89 22.39 -17.27 -19.14
C GLU A 89 21.26 -16.43 -19.79
N SER A 90 20.10 -16.31 -19.13
CA SER A 90 18.95 -15.57 -19.65
C SER A 90 19.24 -14.08 -19.80
N SER A 91 18.81 -13.45 -20.91
CA SER A 91 19.02 -12.02 -21.16
C SER A 91 17.85 -11.33 -21.85
N TYR A 92 17.72 -10.02 -21.62
CA TYR A 92 16.51 -9.24 -21.90
C TYR A 92 16.83 -7.92 -22.60
N VAL A 93 15.97 -7.50 -23.53
CA VAL A 93 16.17 -6.24 -24.29
C VAL A 93 16.02 -4.99 -23.40
N TYR A 94 15.29 -5.09 -22.28
CA TYR A 94 15.01 -3.97 -21.38
C TYR A 94 15.09 -4.41 -19.90
N ASP A 95 15.53 -3.53 -19.01
CA ASP A 95 15.52 -3.72 -17.54
C ASP A 95 14.11 -3.59 -16.91
N GLY A 96 13.12 -4.20 -17.56
CA GLY A 96 11.70 -4.10 -17.22
C GLY A 96 11.15 -5.34 -16.54
N ALA A 97 9.82 -5.39 -16.41
CA ALA A 97 9.10 -6.47 -15.74
C ALA A 97 9.31 -7.88 -16.34
N SER A 98 9.84 -8.01 -17.56
CA SER A 98 10.18 -9.33 -18.11
C SER A 98 11.44 -9.92 -17.47
N ARG A 99 12.51 -9.11 -17.37
CA ARG A 99 13.75 -9.47 -16.67
C ARG A 99 13.47 -9.79 -15.20
N ARG A 100 12.74 -8.90 -14.53
CA ARG A 100 12.40 -9.04 -13.10
C ARG A 100 11.54 -10.28 -12.82
N ARG A 101 10.55 -10.61 -13.66
CA ARG A 101 9.75 -11.85 -13.49
C ARG A 101 10.55 -13.14 -13.65
N HIS A 102 11.63 -13.13 -14.43
CA HIS A 102 12.58 -14.25 -14.45
C HIS A 102 13.53 -14.21 -13.25
N GLU A 103 13.99 -13.04 -12.83
CA GLU A 103 14.83 -12.89 -11.64
C GLU A 103 14.11 -13.34 -10.35
N MET A 104 12.77 -13.25 -10.29
CA MET A 104 11.95 -13.83 -9.23
C MET A 104 11.85 -15.37 -9.25
N SER A 105 12.30 -16.06 -10.30
CA SER A 105 12.52 -17.52 -10.26
C SER A 105 13.88 -17.93 -9.71
N HIS A 106 14.67 -16.96 -9.22
CA HIS A 106 15.99 -17.18 -8.61
C HIS A 106 16.04 -16.53 -7.21
N ASN A 107 16.79 -17.13 -6.29
CA ASN A 107 16.91 -16.62 -4.93
C ASN A 107 18.02 -15.56 -4.82
N LEU A 108 17.75 -14.36 -5.32
CA LEU A 108 18.67 -13.21 -5.22
C LEU A 108 18.73 -12.71 -3.78
N GLN A 109 19.91 -12.73 -3.17
CA GLN A 109 20.10 -12.31 -1.78
C GLN A 109 20.23 -10.78 -1.66
N GLU A 110 19.29 -10.19 -0.93
CA GLU A 110 19.29 -8.80 -0.47
C GLU A 110 20.02 -8.66 0.89
N PRO A 111 20.52 -7.48 1.27
CA PRO A 111 21.14 -7.28 2.58
C PRO A 111 20.11 -7.38 3.70
N ILE A 112 20.40 -8.19 4.72
CA ILE A 112 19.54 -8.37 5.90
C ILE A 112 19.53 -7.07 6.72
N LEU A 113 18.34 -6.54 6.99
CA LEU A 113 18.12 -5.33 7.80
C LEU A 113 17.70 -5.72 9.22
N VAL A 114 18.08 -4.89 10.20
CA VAL A 114 17.83 -5.15 11.63
C VAL A 114 16.63 -4.31 12.10
N SER A 115 15.65 -4.91 12.81
CA SER A 115 14.52 -4.16 13.39
C SER A 115 14.98 -3.10 14.39
N ALA A 116 14.16 -2.08 14.65
CA ALA A 116 14.58 -0.89 15.40
C ALA A 116 13.49 -0.30 16.33
N HIS A 117 12.60 -1.16 16.84
CA HIS A 117 11.60 -0.98 17.89
C HIS A 117 11.43 -2.36 18.61
N GLU A 118 10.76 -2.40 19.76
CA GLU A 118 10.55 -3.55 20.69
C GLU A 118 9.04 -3.62 21.10
N GLU A 119 8.50 -4.42 22.07
CA GLU A 119 7.03 -4.78 22.18
C GLU A 119 6.26 -4.86 23.55
N GLU A 120 5.14 -4.10 23.80
CA GLU A 120 4.04 -4.27 24.85
C GLU A 120 2.55 -3.85 24.44
N GLU A 121 1.48 -4.02 25.28
CA GLU A 121 0.01 -4.00 24.91
C GLU A 121 -0.95 -2.82 25.41
N ASP A 122 -2.19 -3.06 25.92
CA ASP A 122 -3.28 -2.06 26.24
C ASP A 122 -4.20 -2.41 27.45
N GLU A 123 -4.24 -1.54 28.48
CA GLU A 123 -5.21 -1.49 29.60
C GLU A 123 -5.41 -0.02 30.11
N HIS A 124 -4.94 0.95 29.33
CA HIS A 124 -4.07 2.01 29.86
C HIS A 124 -2.83 1.46 30.64
N GLU A 125 -2.48 0.18 30.42
CA GLU A 125 -1.11 -0.19 30.06
C GLU A 125 -0.53 0.96 29.22
N MET A 126 0.70 1.31 29.54
CA MET A 126 1.54 2.23 28.76
C MET A 126 1.22 2.00 27.28
N HIS A 127 0.56 2.95 26.59
CA HIS A 127 0.11 2.71 25.21
C HIS A 127 1.36 2.44 24.41
N ASP A 128 1.60 1.17 24.16
CA ASP A 128 2.94 0.80 23.84
C ASP A 128 3.03 0.83 22.33
N ASP A 129 3.60 1.95 21.87
CA ASP A 129 3.97 2.29 20.49
C ASP A 129 4.88 1.23 19.83
N ILE A 130 5.17 0.17 20.57
CA ILE A 130 6.28 -0.73 20.47
C ILE A 130 5.67 -2.13 20.15
N TYR A 131 4.67 -2.74 20.84
CA TYR A 131 3.88 -3.81 20.19
C TYR A 131 2.88 -3.28 19.20
N ASN A 132 2.40 -2.04 19.33
CA ASN A 132 1.71 -1.43 18.21
C ASN A 132 2.64 -1.35 16.98
N TYR A 133 3.98 -1.34 17.20
CA TYR A 133 4.98 -1.57 16.17
C TYR A 133 5.16 -3.05 15.73
N HIS A 134 5.39 -4.12 16.52
CA HIS A 134 5.40 -5.49 15.91
C HIS A 134 4.02 -6.06 15.57
N CYS A 135 2.88 -5.64 16.11
CA CYS A 135 1.61 -5.95 15.47
C CYS A 135 1.56 -5.31 14.08
N SER A 136 2.12 -4.10 13.90
CA SER A 136 2.32 -3.53 12.57
C SER A 136 3.40 -4.27 11.75
N LEU A 137 4.56 -4.64 12.33
CA LEU A 137 5.67 -5.29 11.64
C LEU A 137 5.32 -6.73 11.27
N MET A 138 4.59 -7.46 12.12
CA MET A 138 4.10 -8.81 11.87
C MET A 138 2.97 -8.78 10.84
N ASN A 139 2.05 -7.83 10.90
CA ASN A 139 1.08 -7.63 9.81
C ASN A 139 1.78 -7.31 8.49
N MET A 140 2.78 -6.43 8.50
CA MET A 140 3.57 -6.09 7.31
C MET A 140 4.48 -7.24 6.85
N ALA A 141 5.01 -8.06 7.75
CA ALA A 141 5.86 -9.21 7.45
C ALA A 141 5.06 -10.42 6.97
N LEU A 142 3.86 -10.65 7.51
CA LEU A 142 2.90 -11.64 7.01
C LEU A 142 2.33 -11.19 5.66
N LEU A 143 2.06 -9.89 5.47
CA LEU A 143 1.75 -9.32 4.16
C LEU A 143 2.91 -9.55 3.18
N LEU A 144 4.15 -9.20 3.54
CA LEU A 144 5.35 -9.43 2.73
C LEU A 144 5.63 -10.93 2.49
N ARG A 145 5.23 -11.81 3.41
CA ARG A 145 5.30 -13.26 3.18
C ARG A 145 4.21 -13.73 2.22
N ASN A 146 2.99 -13.21 2.30
CA ASN A 146 1.93 -13.44 1.32
C ASN A 146 2.29 -12.86 -0.07
N PHE A 147 2.97 -11.70 -0.13
CA PHE A 147 3.57 -11.18 -1.37
C PHE A 147 4.55 -12.18 -1.97
N ASN A 148 5.49 -12.69 -1.15
CA ASN A 148 6.48 -13.65 -1.60
C ASN A 148 5.82 -14.98 -2.01
N ASP A 149 4.81 -15.48 -1.29
CA ASP A 149 4.09 -16.71 -1.66
C ASP A 149 3.26 -16.52 -2.95
N ALA A 150 2.51 -15.43 -3.07
CA ALA A 150 1.83 -15.03 -4.31
C ALA A 150 2.78 -14.96 -5.51
N THR A 151 3.98 -14.42 -5.29
CA THR A 151 5.05 -14.35 -6.31
C THR A 151 5.63 -15.73 -6.64
N ARG A 152 5.79 -16.59 -5.62
CA ARG A 152 6.49 -17.88 -5.66
C ARG A 152 5.63 -19.01 -6.25
N GLU A 153 4.34 -19.05 -5.92
CA GLU A 153 3.37 -19.99 -6.49
C GLU A 153 2.89 -19.56 -7.89
N GLY A 154 3.22 -18.33 -8.33
CA GLY A 154 2.94 -17.82 -9.67
C GLY A 154 1.48 -17.41 -9.92
N ASP A 155 0.68 -17.30 -8.86
CA ASP A 155 -0.70 -16.83 -8.90
C ASP A 155 -0.79 -15.33 -9.25
N GLY A 156 -1.97 -14.87 -9.69
CA GLY A 156 -2.25 -13.48 -10.05
C GLY A 156 -2.22 -12.49 -8.87
N SER A 157 -2.00 -12.98 -7.65
CA SER A 157 -2.10 -12.25 -6.38
C SER A 157 -1.02 -11.18 -6.15
N THR A 158 0.08 -11.15 -6.89
CA THR A 158 1.07 -10.04 -6.80
C THR A 158 0.46 -8.66 -7.07
N LYS A 159 -0.53 -8.57 -7.99
CA LYS A 159 -1.31 -7.35 -8.21
C LYS A 159 -2.14 -7.01 -6.97
N TYR A 160 -2.92 -7.96 -6.46
CA TYR A 160 -3.84 -7.73 -5.35
C TYR A 160 -3.11 -7.43 -4.03
N ALA A 161 -1.94 -8.04 -3.81
CA ALA A 161 -1.05 -7.70 -2.71
C ALA A 161 -0.44 -6.29 -2.86
N LEU A 162 -0.02 -5.88 -4.06
CA LEU A 162 0.50 -4.51 -4.29
C LEU A 162 -0.56 -3.44 -4.05
N GLU A 163 -1.79 -3.67 -4.51
CA GLU A 163 -2.93 -2.82 -4.17
C GLU A 163 -3.22 -2.85 -2.66
N SER A 164 -3.10 -4.00 -1.99
CA SER A 164 -3.28 -4.12 -0.53
C SER A 164 -2.25 -3.31 0.25
N LEU A 165 -0.97 -3.35 -0.15
CA LEU A 165 0.10 -2.52 0.43
C LEU A 165 -0.12 -1.04 0.16
N TYR A 166 -0.49 -0.68 -1.08
CA TYR A 166 -0.81 0.70 -1.43
C TYR A 166 -2.02 1.21 -0.65
N GLN A 167 -2.97 0.33 -0.31
CA GLN A 167 -4.15 0.68 0.47
C GLN A 167 -3.91 0.68 1.99
N LEU A 168 -2.97 -0.11 2.50
CA LEU A 168 -2.43 0.04 3.86
C LEU A 168 -1.65 1.36 3.99
N PHE A 169 -0.81 1.70 3.01
CA PHE A 169 -0.13 3.00 2.97
C PHE A 169 -1.12 4.17 2.89
N GLN A 170 -2.22 4.02 2.13
CA GLN A 170 -3.34 4.97 2.17
C GLN A 170 -3.94 5.11 3.58
N PHE A 171 -4.26 3.98 4.23
CA PHE A 171 -4.94 3.97 5.54
C PHE A 171 -4.06 4.49 6.69
N HIS A 172 -2.77 4.18 6.69
CA HIS A 172 -1.86 4.48 7.82
C HIS A 172 -0.95 5.71 7.62
N ALA A 173 -0.70 6.17 6.38
CA ALA A 173 0.34 7.18 6.12
C ALA A 173 -0.04 8.31 5.14
N LEU A 174 -0.97 8.08 4.19
CA LEU A 174 -1.26 9.06 3.13
C LEU A 174 -2.57 9.83 3.33
N LEU A 175 -3.62 9.18 3.85
CA LEU A 175 -4.95 9.78 4.02
C LEU A 175 -5.13 10.36 5.43
N THR A 176 -6.02 11.35 5.57
CA THR A 176 -6.47 11.75 6.91
C THR A 176 -7.32 10.64 7.55
N PRO A 177 -7.40 10.53 8.90
CA PRO A 177 -8.16 9.48 9.56
C PRO A 177 -9.61 9.34 9.07
N ARG A 178 -10.27 10.47 8.75
CA ARG A 178 -11.64 10.54 8.21
C ARG A 178 -11.75 9.96 6.78
N GLU A 179 -10.69 10.04 6.00
CA GLU A 179 -10.63 9.47 4.65
C GLU A 179 -10.26 7.99 4.71
N ALA A 180 -9.39 7.60 5.65
CA ALA A 180 -9.08 6.21 5.98
C ALA A 180 -10.34 5.44 6.43
N GLU A 181 -11.15 5.99 7.35
CA GLU A 181 -12.47 5.43 7.73
C GLU A 181 -13.35 5.21 6.50
N ARG A 182 -13.49 6.23 5.63
CA ARG A 182 -14.28 6.13 4.40
C ARG A 182 -13.77 5.04 3.46
N LEU A 183 -12.45 4.87 3.34
CA LEU A 183 -11.82 3.86 2.50
C LEU A 183 -12.02 2.42 3.02
N THR A 184 -12.23 2.26 4.32
CA THR A 184 -12.58 0.97 4.93
C THR A 184 -14.07 0.67 4.76
N TRP A 185 -14.96 1.61 5.14
CA TRP A 185 -16.41 1.37 5.10
C TRP A 185 -17.05 1.37 3.71
N ASN A 186 -16.34 1.80 2.65
CA ASN A 186 -16.83 1.68 1.25
C ASN A 186 -16.23 0.48 0.49
N ARG A 187 -15.46 -0.41 1.14
CA ARG A 187 -14.77 -1.52 0.46
C ARG A 187 -15.59 -2.82 0.39
N SER A 188 -16.57 -2.99 1.27
CA SER A 188 -17.45 -4.15 1.32
C SER A 188 -18.89 -3.75 1.66
N VAL A 189 -19.84 -4.61 1.29
CA VAL A 189 -21.27 -4.45 1.55
C VAL A 189 -21.78 -5.66 2.35
N ASN A 190 -22.67 -5.42 3.31
CA ASN A 190 -23.24 -6.48 4.15
C ASN A 190 -24.73 -6.66 3.84
N ASN A 191 -25.01 -7.16 2.64
CA ASN A 191 -26.36 -7.33 2.09
C ASN A 191 -27.22 -8.39 2.82
N ARG A 192 -26.67 -9.10 3.82
CA ARG A 192 -27.36 -10.14 4.61
C ARG A 192 -27.48 -9.80 6.11
N GLY A 193 -26.70 -8.85 6.61
CA GLY A 193 -26.57 -8.52 8.03
C GLY A 193 -25.69 -9.51 8.81
N GLY A 194 -25.16 -9.06 9.96
CA GLY A 194 -24.39 -9.89 10.89
C GLY A 194 -22.90 -10.03 10.55
N ALA A 195 -22.13 -10.57 11.51
CA ALA A 195 -20.69 -10.78 11.37
C ALA A 195 -20.37 -11.84 10.29
N GLY A 196 -19.22 -11.71 9.62
CA GLY A 196 -18.77 -12.61 8.55
C GLY A 196 -19.48 -12.44 7.19
N ASN A 197 -20.65 -11.80 7.14
CA ASN A 197 -21.45 -11.63 5.91
C ASN A 197 -21.05 -10.43 5.02
N ASN A 198 -19.81 -9.95 5.15
CA ASN A 198 -19.30 -8.84 4.32
C ASN A 198 -18.85 -9.38 2.94
N VAL A 199 -19.43 -8.85 1.87
CA VAL A 199 -19.07 -9.17 0.48
C VAL A 199 -18.22 -8.01 -0.10
N PRO A 200 -17.12 -8.27 -0.81
CA PRO A 200 -16.38 -7.22 -1.52
C PRO A 200 -17.30 -6.41 -2.46
N CYS A 201 -17.15 -5.08 -2.48
CA CYS A 201 -18.09 -4.20 -3.21
C CYS A 201 -17.98 -4.37 -4.74
N ASP A 202 -16.81 -4.75 -5.25
CA ASP A 202 -16.58 -5.14 -6.64
C ASP A 202 -17.24 -6.48 -6.98
N LEU A 203 -17.20 -7.45 -6.06
CA LEU A 203 -17.85 -8.76 -6.24
C LEU A 203 -19.38 -8.66 -6.22
N ASP A 204 -19.99 -7.85 -5.35
CA ASP A 204 -21.46 -7.62 -5.37
C ASP A 204 -21.88 -6.90 -6.67
N LEU A 205 -21.05 -5.98 -7.16
CA LEU A 205 -21.21 -5.33 -8.46
C LEU A 205 -20.98 -6.30 -9.64
N GLU A 206 -20.11 -7.31 -9.52
CA GLU A 206 -19.94 -8.34 -10.55
C GLU A 206 -21.18 -9.25 -10.64
N HIS A 207 -21.75 -9.67 -9.52
CA HIS A 207 -23.01 -10.41 -9.50
C HIS A 207 -24.14 -9.64 -10.20
N ASP A 208 -24.28 -8.34 -9.93
CA ASP A 208 -25.27 -7.50 -10.61
C ASP A 208 -24.98 -7.31 -12.10
N ASN A 209 -23.70 -7.15 -12.47
CA ASN A 209 -23.30 -7.14 -13.87
C ASN A 209 -23.59 -8.48 -14.57
N HIS A 210 -23.49 -9.62 -13.89
CA HIS A 210 -23.82 -10.94 -14.45
C HIS A 210 -25.33 -11.04 -14.71
N LEU A 211 -26.14 -10.82 -13.67
CA LEU A 211 -27.60 -10.86 -13.77
C LEU A 211 -28.13 -9.89 -14.83
N TYR A 212 -27.57 -8.68 -14.90
CA TYR A 212 -27.91 -7.68 -15.92
C TYR A 212 -27.58 -8.16 -17.35
N LYS A 213 -26.40 -8.77 -17.56
CA LYS A 213 -26.02 -9.38 -18.84
C LYS A 213 -26.95 -10.54 -19.20
N GLU A 214 -27.41 -11.33 -18.24
CA GLU A 214 -28.35 -12.43 -18.46
C GLU A 214 -29.75 -11.91 -18.84
N MET A 215 -30.27 -10.90 -18.14
CA MET A 215 -31.52 -10.24 -18.51
C MET A 215 -31.45 -9.65 -19.93
N CYS A 216 -30.31 -9.06 -20.32
CA CYS A 216 -30.09 -8.58 -21.68
C CYS A 216 -30.02 -9.72 -22.71
N ARG A 217 -29.31 -10.83 -22.41
CA ARG A 217 -29.25 -12.03 -23.26
C ARG A 217 -30.64 -12.65 -23.46
N GLY A 218 -31.46 -12.68 -22.41
CA GLY A 218 -32.82 -13.23 -22.42
C GLY A 218 -33.80 -12.52 -23.38
N LEU A 219 -33.50 -11.29 -23.83
CA LEU A 219 -34.26 -10.63 -24.88
C LEU A 219 -34.08 -11.26 -26.27
N GLY A 220 -32.95 -11.95 -26.51
CA GLY A 220 -32.59 -12.51 -27.81
C GLY A 220 -32.64 -11.46 -28.92
N ALA A 221 -33.44 -11.74 -29.96
CA ALA A 221 -33.64 -10.84 -31.10
C ALA A 221 -34.32 -9.49 -30.75
N ASN A 222 -34.89 -9.33 -29.55
CA ASN A 222 -35.52 -8.09 -29.11
C ASN A 222 -34.52 -7.10 -28.47
N LEU A 223 -33.22 -7.41 -28.45
CA LEU A 223 -32.18 -6.55 -27.88
C LEU A 223 -32.01 -5.25 -28.70
N THR A 224 -32.50 -4.15 -28.15
CA THR A 224 -32.47 -2.80 -28.73
C THR A 224 -32.06 -1.79 -27.66
N CYS A 225 -31.60 -0.59 -28.02
CA CYS A 225 -31.26 0.44 -27.03
C CYS A 225 -32.44 0.74 -26.09
N SER A 226 -33.66 0.82 -26.63
CA SER A 226 -34.89 1.06 -25.87
C SER A 226 -35.24 -0.08 -24.89
N SER A 227 -34.97 -1.35 -25.26
CA SER A 227 -35.19 -2.48 -24.35
C SER A 227 -34.09 -2.57 -23.28
N ILE A 228 -32.85 -2.24 -23.62
CA ILE A 228 -31.73 -2.13 -22.67
C ILE A 228 -32.06 -1.09 -21.61
N THR A 229 -32.39 0.16 -21.98
CA THR A 229 -32.77 1.22 -21.03
C THR A 229 -33.96 0.82 -20.15
N ARG A 230 -34.95 0.10 -20.70
CA ARG A 230 -36.06 -0.45 -19.90
C ARG A 230 -35.60 -1.47 -18.85
N ILE A 231 -34.64 -2.34 -19.18
CA ILE A 231 -34.04 -3.27 -18.21
C ILE A 231 -33.21 -2.50 -17.19
N SER A 232 -32.36 -1.54 -17.60
CA SER A 232 -31.55 -0.72 -16.67
C SER A 232 -32.42 -0.05 -15.60
N ASN A 233 -33.54 0.55 -16.01
CA ASN A 233 -34.45 1.25 -15.11
C ASN A 233 -35.28 0.31 -14.22
N ALA A 234 -35.48 -0.95 -14.62
CA ALA A 234 -36.24 -1.95 -13.86
C ALA A 234 -35.37 -2.92 -13.06
N PHE A 235 -34.05 -2.93 -13.27
CA PHE A 235 -33.12 -3.98 -12.85
C PHE A 235 -33.26 -4.37 -11.37
N PHE A 236 -33.13 -3.40 -10.45
CA PHE A 236 -33.22 -3.67 -9.02
C PHE A 236 -34.60 -4.17 -8.58
N ALA A 237 -35.69 -3.71 -9.22
CA ALA A 237 -37.03 -4.22 -8.93
C ALA A 237 -37.18 -5.69 -9.39
N CYS A 238 -36.62 -6.05 -10.54
CA CYS A 238 -36.58 -7.43 -11.01
C CYS A 238 -35.70 -8.33 -10.12
N LYS A 239 -34.52 -7.85 -9.69
CA LYS A 239 -33.62 -8.55 -8.74
C LYS A 239 -34.35 -8.93 -7.44
N GLU A 240 -35.12 -8.00 -6.85
CA GLU A 240 -35.88 -8.27 -5.63
C GLU A 240 -37.12 -9.16 -5.83
N VAL A 241 -37.74 -9.16 -7.02
CA VAL A 241 -38.82 -10.12 -7.34
C VAL A 241 -38.27 -11.54 -7.49
N ILE A 242 -37.13 -11.71 -8.17
CA ILE A 242 -36.47 -13.02 -8.36
C ILE A 242 -36.10 -13.63 -7.00
N LYS A 243 -35.38 -12.89 -6.14
CA LYS A 243 -35.02 -13.34 -4.78
C LYS A 243 -36.21 -13.87 -3.96
N LYS A 244 -37.35 -13.17 -4.03
CA LYS A 244 -38.56 -13.58 -3.29
C LYS A 244 -39.15 -14.85 -3.85
N LEU A 245 -39.29 -14.94 -5.18
CA LEU A 245 -39.79 -16.11 -5.87
C LEU A 245 -38.91 -17.35 -5.63
N ASP A 246 -37.57 -17.20 -5.65
CA ASP A 246 -36.63 -18.28 -5.30
C ASP A 246 -36.84 -18.76 -3.85
N SER A 247 -37.08 -17.84 -2.91
CA SER A 247 -37.33 -18.17 -1.50
C SER A 247 -38.69 -18.85 -1.26
N GLU A 248 -39.74 -18.46 -2.01
CA GLU A 248 -41.07 -19.06 -1.94
C GLU A 248 -41.10 -20.46 -2.56
N ILE A 249 -40.34 -20.68 -3.64
CA ILE A 249 -40.20 -21.98 -4.32
C ILE A 249 -39.16 -22.87 -3.62
N ASN A 250 -38.45 -22.35 -2.60
CA ASN A 250 -37.42 -23.05 -1.83
C ASN A 250 -36.27 -23.57 -2.72
N ILE A 251 -35.88 -22.76 -3.71
CA ILE A 251 -34.76 -23.05 -4.61
C ILE A 251 -33.46 -22.90 -3.82
N LYS A 252 -32.73 -24.01 -3.64
CA LYS A 252 -31.43 -23.99 -2.97
C LYS A 252 -30.42 -23.26 -3.86
N SER A 253 -29.94 -22.10 -3.41
CA SER A 253 -28.79 -21.43 -4.01
C SER A 253 -27.56 -22.34 -3.95
N THR A 254 -26.90 -22.55 -5.09
CA THR A 254 -25.60 -23.24 -5.15
C THR A 254 -24.50 -22.34 -4.57
N SER A 255 -24.18 -22.52 -3.30
CA SER A 255 -22.98 -21.95 -2.69
C SER A 255 -21.75 -22.75 -3.11
N GLY A 256 -20.79 -22.10 -3.78
CA GLY A 256 -19.44 -22.61 -3.94
C GLY A 256 -18.48 -21.87 -3.01
N GLU A 257 -17.56 -22.60 -2.38
CA GLU A 257 -16.39 -21.97 -1.79
C GLU A 257 -15.43 -21.59 -2.93
N HIS A 258 -15.17 -20.30 -3.08
CA HIS A 258 -14.06 -19.82 -3.90
C HIS A 258 -12.76 -20.03 -3.12
N MET A 259 -12.20 -21.24 -3.22
CA MET A 259 -10.77 -21.41 -2.95
C MET A 259 -9.99 -20.60 -3.98
N HIS A 260 -9.24 -19.63 -3.48
CA HIS A 260 -8.09 -19.02 -4.14
C HIS A 260 -6.85 -19.81 -3.74
#